data_AF-A0AAN9E937-F1
#
_entry.id   AF-A0AAN9E937-F1
#
_cell.length_a   1.000
_cell.length_b   1.000
_cell.length_c   1.000
_cell.angle_alpha   90.00
_cell.angle_beta   90.00
_cell.angle_gamma   90.00
#
_symmetry.space_group_name_H-M   'P 1'
#
loop_
_entity.id
_entity.type
_entity.pdbx_description
1 polymer ?
#
loop_
_entity_poly.entity_id
_entity_poly.type
_entity_poly.pdbx_seq_one_letter_code
_entity_poly.pdbx_strand_id
1 'polypeptide(L)'
;MCIVLNAKDICVTGRKLTDKVYYWHTGQVCGHLKERTLKDQMAKDPTDVIRKAVLRMLPKNNLRNSRIPFKSRIPFKRNEVSRIDSYRRKK
;
A
#
# COMPACT_ATOMS: atom_id res chain seq x y z
N MET A 1 11.04 -2.78 12.34
CA MET A 1 9.61 -2.48 12.13
C MET A 1 9.51 -1.10 11.52
N CYS A 2 8.96 -0.98 10.31
CA CYS A 2 8.75 0.33 9.66
C CYS A 2 7.26 0.67 9.70
N ILE A 3 6.96 1.96 9.89
CA ILE A 3 5.60 2.49 9.91
C ILE A 3 5.56 3.55 8.81
N VAL A 4 4.68 3.35 7.83
CA VAL A 4 4.47 4.33 6.76
C VAL A 4 3.24 5.15 7.10
N LEU A 5 3.43 6.47 7.20
CA LEU A 5 2.36 7.44 7.42
C LEU A 5 2.04 8.14 6.11
N ASN A 6 0.84 8.73 6.02
CA ASN A 6 0.41 9.56 4.90
C ASN A 6 0.53 8.90 3.52
N ALA A 7 -0.03 7.70 3.36
CA ALA A 7 -0.07 7.03 2.05
C ALA A 7 -0.86 7.81 0.97
N LYS A 8 -1.60 8.85 1.35
CA LYS A 8 -2.36 9.71 0.43
C LYS A 8 -1.47 10.64 -0.38
N ASP A 9 -0.37 11.13 0.21
CA ASP A 9 0.44 12.22 -0.35
C ASP A 9 1.68 11.69 -1.07
N ILE A 10 1.55 10.56 -1.76
CA ILE A 10 2.67 9.94 -2.46
C ILE A 10 2.88 10.64 -3.80
N CYS A 11 4.06 11.21 -3.98
CA CYS A 11 4.50 11.70 -5.28
C CYS A 11 4.99 10.54 -6.15
N VAL A 12 4.48 10.45 -7.39
CA VAL A 12 5.04 9.56 -8.41
C VAL A 12 5.63 10.38 -9.55
N THR A 13 6.70 9.88 -10.14
CA THR A 13 7.44 10.60 -11.17
C THR A 13 6.78 10.50 -12.55
N GLY A 14 6.86 11.57 -13.34
CA GLY A 14 6.43 11.62 -14.74
C GLY A 14 4.92 11.36 -14.93
N ARG A 15 4.56 10.62 -15.97
CA ARG A 15 3.17 10.30 -16.37
C ARG A 15 2.61 9.03 -15.72
N LYS A 16 3.28 8.50 -14.69
CA LYS A 16 2.87 7.25 -14.02
C LYS A 16 1.49 7.31 -13.37
N LEU A 17 0.98 8.51 -13.06
CA LEU A 17 -0.38 8.69 -12.54
C LEU A 17 -1.45 8.19 -13.51
N THR A 18 -1.26 8.43 -14.80
CA THR A 18 -2.21 8.07 -15.86
C THR A 18 -1.85 6.71 -16.47
N ASP A 19 -0.56 6.47 -16.69
CA ASP A 19 -0.11 5.37 -17.54
C ASP A 19 -0.02 4.04 -16.77
N LYS A 20 0.08 4.09 -15.43
CA LYS A 20 0.19 2.88 -14.63
C LYS A 20 -1.19 2.29 -14.39
N VAL A 21 -1.44 1.15 -15.02
CA VAL A 21 -2.67 0.38 -14.87
C VAL A 21 -2.43 -0.87 -14.02
N TYR A 22 -3.34 -1.11 -13.06
CA TYR A 22 -3.42 -2.31 -12.26
C TYR A 22 -4.39 -3.30 -12.88
N TYR A 23 -3.86 -4.43 -13.32
CA TYR A 23 -4.64 -5.53 -13.86
C TYR A 23 -4.81 -6.64 -12.83
N TRP A 24 -6.02 -7.19 -12.74
CA TRP A 24 -6.28 -8.45 -12.04
C TRP A 24 -7.45 -9.20 -12.67
N HIS A 25 -7.48 -10.51 -12.45
CA HIS A 25 -8.56 -11.37 -12.93
C HIS A 25 -9.44 -11.78 -11.75
N THR A 26 -10.75 -11.73 -11.96
CA THR A 26 -11.74 -12.31 -11.03
C THR A 26 -12.06 -13.68 -11.59
N GLY A 27 -11.50 -14.75 -11.00
CA GLY A 27 -11.43 -16.09 -11.59
C GLY A 27 -12.74 -16.86 -11.72
N GLN A 28 -13.81 -16.24 -12.24
CA GLN A 28 -15.14 -16.85 -12.30
C GLN A 28 -15.60 -17.22 -13.72
N VAL A 29 -15.12 -16.57 -14.79
CA VAL A 29 -15.28 -17.00 -16.20
C VAL A 29 -14.20 -16.31 -17.05
N CYS A 30 -13.61 -17.03 -18.01
CA CYS A 30 -12.66 -16.52 -19.02
C CYS A 30 -13.15 -15.20 -19.64
N GLY A 31 -12.56 -14.05 -19.26
CA GLY A 31 -12.85 -12.76 -19.90
C GLY A 31 -12.93 -11.55 -18.98
N HIS A 32 -13.08 -11.71 -17.66
CA HIS A 32 -13.21 -10.55 -16.75
C HIS A 32 -11.85 -10.02 -16.29
N LEU A 33 -11.11 -9.41 -17.21
CA LEU A 33 -9.96 -8.55 -16.90
C LEU A 33 -10.47 -7.26 -16.28
N LYS A 34 -10.10 -7.00 -15.02
CA LYS A 34 -10.37 -5.72 -14.37
C LYS A 34 -9.12 -4.87 -14.43
N GLU A 35 -9.30 -3.66 -14.92
CA GLU A 35 -8.27 -2.64 -14.97
C GLU A 35 -8.65 -1.45 -14.08
N ARG A 36 -7.63 -0.86 -13.43
CA ARG A 36 -7.76 0.42 -12.74
C ARG A 36 -6.49 1.22 -12.93
N THR A 37 -6.63 2.50 -13.21
CA THR A 37 -5.48 3.41 -13.25
C THR A 37 -4.94 3.64 -11.83
N LEU A 38 -3.68 4.08 -11.74
CA LEU A 38 -3.08 4.47 -10.46
C LEU A 38 -3.87 5.62 -9.82
N LYS A 39 -4.34 6.59 -10.62
CA LYS A 39 -5.17 7.70 -10.14
C LYS A 39 -6.43 7.21 -9.43
N ASP A 40 -7.16 6.28 -10.04
CA ASP A 40 -8.40 5.74 -9.45
C ASP A 40 -8.10 4.89 -8.21
N GLN A 41 -7.00 4.14 -8.23
CA GLN A 41 -6.59 3.33 -7.11
C GLN A 41 -6.14 4.18 -5.91
N MET A 42 -5.49 5.34 -6.15
CA MET A 42 -5.13 6.29 -5.10
C MET A 42 -6.35 6.97 -4.49
N ALA A 43 -7.38 7.28 -5.29
CA ALA A 43 -8.63 7.84 -4.79
C ALA A 43 -9.40 6.85 -3.92
N LYS A 44 -9.38 5.55 -4.28
CA LYS A 44 -10.09 4.50 -3.55
C LYS A 44 -9.34 4.05 -2.29
N ASP A 45 -8.14 3.51 -2.47
CA ASP A 45 -7.36 2.89 -1.39
C ASP A 45 -5.86 3.12 -1.64
N PRO A 46 -5.31 4.25 -1.18
CA PRO A 46 -3.90 4.61 -1.41
C PRO A 46 -2.93 3.64 -0.71
N THR A 47 -3.36 3.04 0.40
CA THR A 47 -2.55 2.06 1.14
C THR A 47 -2.27 0.80 0.32
N ASP A 48 -3.21 0.39 -0.53
CA ASP A 48 -3.07 -0.79 -1.38
C ASP A 48 -2.01 -0.59 -2.46
N VAL A 49 -1.78 0.66 -2.89
CA VAL A 49 -0.73 1.04 -3.84
C VAL A 49 0.64 0.72 -3.25
N ILE A 50 0.91 1.20 -2.02
CA ILE A 50 2.16 0.94 -1.31
C ILE A 50 2.30 -0.56 -1.04
N ARG A 51 1.24 -1.22 -0.57
CA ARG A 51 1.27 -2.64 -0.25
C ARG A 51 1.65 -3.47 -1.46
N LYS A 52 1.01 -3.24 -2.62
CA LYS A 52 1.33 -3.96 -3.87
C LYS A 52 2.76 -3.69 -4.33
N ALA A 53 3.28 -2.48 -4.14
CA ALA A 53 4.66 -2.16 -4.46
C ALA A 53 5.64 -2.95 -3.58
N VAL A 54 5.50 -2.88 -2.25
CA VAL A 54 6.37 -3.59 -1.30
C VAL A 54 6.25 -5.11 -1.48
N LEU A 55 5.04 -5.62 -1.67
CA LEU A 55 4.79 -7.04 -1.91
C LEU A 55 5.57 -7.56 -3.11
N ARG A 56 5.67 -6.75 -4.18
CA ARG A 56 6.40 -7.08 -5.42
C ARG A 56 7.92 -6.92 -5.29
N MET A 57 8.41 -6.23 -4.26
CA MET A 57 9.84 -6.12 -3.98
C MET A 57 10.36 -7.29 -3.13
N LEU A 58 9.47 -8.10 -2.54
CA LEU A 58 9.85 -9.24 -1.72
C LEU A 58 9.86 -10.55 -2.52
N PRO A 59 10.74 -11.50 -2.16
CA PRO A 59 10.75 -12.82 -2.77
C PRO A 59 9.44 -13.57 -2.49
N LYS A 60 8.96 -14.32 -3.48
CA LYS A 60 7.71 -15.08 -3.37
C LYS A 60 7.90 -16.33 -2.50
N ASN A 61 7.67 -16.20 -1.19
CA ASN A 61 7.64 -17.33 -0.25
C ASN A 61 6.44 -17.26 0.71
N ASN A 62 6.25 -18.30 1.51
CA ASN A 62 5.17 -18.40 2.52
C ASN A 62 5.33 -17.39 3.67
N LEU A 63 6.57 -16.98 3.96
CA LEU A 63 6.90 -15.99 4.98
C LEU A 63 6.56 -14.54 4.55
N ARG A 64 6.22 -14.31 3.28
CA ARG A 64 5.92 -12.97 2.73
C ARG A 64 4.73 -12.33 3.42
N ASN A 65 3.71 -13.10 3.74
CA ASN A 65 2.51 -12.61 4.42
C ASN A 65 2.81 -12.20 5.88
N SER A 66 3.72 -12.90 6.54
CA SER A 66 4.14 -12.57 7.92
C SER A 66 4.96 -11.27 7.97
N ARG A 67 5.79 -11.01 6.94
CA ARG A 67 6.62 -9.79 6.87
C ARG A 67 5.84 -8.52 6.58
N ILE A 68 4.63 -8.62 6.01
CA ILE A 68 3.76 -7.47 5.75
C ILE A 68 2.47 -7.63 6.59
N PRO A 69 2.55 -7.42 7.92
CA PRO A 69 1.36 -7.45 8.75
C PRO A 69 0.50 -6.21 8.46
N PHE A 70 -0.65 -6.40 7.81
CA PHE A 70 -1.60 -5.32 7.58
C PHE A 70 -2.59 -5.25 8.74
N LYS A 71 -2.34 -4.34 9.70
CA LYS A 71 -3.30 -4.06 10.78
C LYS A 71 -4.27 -2.98 10.27
N SER A 72 -5.35 -3.39 9.62
CA SER A 72 -6.45 -2.50 9.16
C SER A 72 -7.22 -1.83 10.30
N ARG A 73 -6.81 -2.03 11.55
CA ARG A 73 -7.49 -1.60 12.77
C ARG A 73 -6.59 -0.74 13.65
N ILE A 74 -6.01 0.31 13.07
CA ILE A 74 -5.53 1.44 13.88
C ILE A 74 -6.44 2.61 13.53
N PRO A 75 -7.50 2.88 14.31
CA PRO A 75 -8.29 4.09 14.13
C PRO A 75 -7.37 5.28 14.37
N PHE A 76 -7.12 6.05 13.31
CA PHE A 76 -6.26 7.22 13.35
C PHE A 76 -7.01 8.34 14.09
N LYS A 77 -7.06 8.29 15.43
CA LYS A 77 -7.22 9.52 16.20
C LYS A 77 -5.98 10.36 15.93
N ARG A 78 -6.20 11.58 15.45
CA ARG A 78 -5.21 12.54 14.89
C ARG A 78 -3.99 12.88 15.77
N ASN A 79 -3.79 12.24 16.93
CA ASN A 79 -2.79 12.60 17.93
C ASN A 79 -1.78 11.47 18.28
N GLU A 80 -1.47 10.54 17.35
CA GLU A 80 -0.47 9.47 17.59
C GLU A 80 0.94 9.78 17.05
N VAL A 81 1.29 11.05 16.85
CA VAL A 81 2.69 11.46 16.59
C VAL A 81 3.58 11.13 17.81
N SER A 82 2.99 11.02 19.00
CA SER A 82 3.67 10.79 20.29
C SER A 82 4.36 9.42 20.44
N ARG A 83 3.98 8.38 19.66
CA ARG A 83 4.66 7.06 19.73
C ARG A 83 5.97 7.01 18.95
N ILE A 84 6.14 7.86 17.94
CA ILE A 84 7.34 7.87 17.09
C ILE A 84 8.52 8.52 17.83
N ASP A 85 8.25 9.55 18.65
CA ASP A 85 9.25 10.16 19.54
C ASP A 85 9.78 9.17 20.59
N SER A 86 8.94 8.23 21.05
CA SER A 86 9.36 7.23 22.03
C SER A 86 10.36 6.19 21.50
N TYR A 87 10.41 5.97 20.18
CA TYR A 87 11.45 5.13 19.55
C TYR A 87 12.74 5.90 19.25
N ARG A 88 12.67 7.22 19.06
CA ARG A 88 13.85 8.08 18.89
C ARG A 88 14.57 8.37 20.22
N ARG A 89 13.85 8.31 21.35
CA ARG A 89 14.41 8.52 22.71
C ARG A 89 15.09 7.31 23.36
N LYS A 90 14.96 6.10 22.79
CA LYS A 90 15.55 4.85 23.32
C LYS A 90 16.78 4.38 22.50
N LYS A 91 17.51 5.30 21.89
CA LYS A 91 18.78 5.04 21.23
C LYS A 91 19.86 5.90 21.86
#